data_AF-A0A4Y9RE14-F1
#
_entry.id   AF-A0A4Y9RE14-F1
#
_cell.length_a   1.000
_cell.length_b   1.000
_cell.length_c   1.000
_cell.angle_alpha   90.00
_cell.angle_beta   90.00
_cell.angle_gamma   90.00
#
_symmetry.space_group_name_H-M   'P 1'
#
loop_
_entity.id
_entity.type
_entity.pdbx_description
1 polymer ?
#
loop_
_entity_poly.entity_id
_entity_poly.type
_entity_poly.pdbx_seq_one_letter_code
_entity_poly.pdbx_strand_id
1 'polypeptide(L)'
;MTDDNQSPQDALASITAARAGIVKDTRYPLSWDLGYGAICGALVGGQALPTLWAGLVLAFAMVGLVLSIRAWRKEMGYWVNGYSPRRARWVAIGLAVVLIALMGVSLWFRSNGLHWGGLITFALGFVAAVVGGRLWMRTWKAELAEEGQ
;
A
#
# COMPACT_ATOMS: atom_id res chain seq x y z
N MET A 1 -30.23 18.12 -33.66
CA MET A 1 -29.86 18.55 -32.29
C MET A 1 -30.34 17.45 -31.36
N THR A 2 -29.47 16.50 -31.02
CA THR A 2 -29.81 15.28 -30.28
C THR A 2 -29.43 15.44 -28.81
N ASP A 3 -30.45 15.32 -27.94
CA ASP A 3 -30.45 14.87 -26.55
C ASP A 3 -29.42 15.44 -25.57
N ASP A 4 -29.72 16.64 -25.05
CA ASP A 4 -29.03 17.26 -23.90
C ASP A 4 -29.73 16.99 -22.54
N ASN A 5 -30.59 15.97 -22.46
CA ASN A 5 -31.36 15.68 -21.24
C ASN A 5 -30.97 14.35 -20.58
N GLN A 6 -29.65 14.08 -20.49
CA GLN A 6 -29.15 13.13 -19.51
C GLN A 6 -29.49 13.70 -18.12
N SER A 7 -30.50 13.12 -17.45
CA SER A 7 -30.87 13.62 -16.13
C SER A 7 -29.64 13.48 -15.21
N PRO A 8 -29.42 14.42 -14.27
CA PRO A 8 -28.31 14.32 -13.31
C PRO A 8 -28.28 12.98 -12.57
N GLN A 9 -29.45 12.34 -12.45
CA GLN A 9 -29.63 11.03 -11.82
C GLN A 9 -29.08 9.90 -12.70
N ASP A 10 -29.27 9.98 -14.02
CA ASP A 10 -28.72 9.01 -14.99
C ASP A 10 -27.20 9.16 -15.14
N ALA A 11 -26.69 10.39 -15.08
CA ALA A 11 -25.26 10.67 -15.02
C ALA A 11 -24.63 10.10 -13.73
N LEU A 12 -25.29 10.27 -12.57
CA LEU A 12 -24.83 9.67 -11.32
C LEU A 12 -24.92 8.13 -11.35
N ALA A 13 -26.01 7.57 -11.87
CA ALA A 13 -26.17 6.12 -12.00
C ALA A 13 -25.11 5.50 -12.91
N SER A 14 -24.75 6.16 -14.02
CA SER A 14 -23.68 5.71 -14.91
C SER A 14 -22.30 5.79 -14.25
N ILE A 15 -22.01 6.83 -13.46
CA ILE A 15 -20.77 6.93 -12.67
C ILE A 15 -20.72 5.84 -11.58
N THR A 16 -21.83 5.59 -10.89
CA THR A 16 -21.93 4.54 -9.86
C THR A 16 -21.76 3.14 -10.47
N ALA A 17 -22.38 2.87 -11.61
CA ALA A 17 -22.23 1.62 -12.34
C ALA A 17 -20.80 1.43 -12.86
N ALA A 18 -20.15 2.49 -13.37
CA ALA A 18 -18.76 2.45 -13.78
C ALA A 18 -17.81 2.19 -12.60
N ARG A 19 -18.05 2.81 -11.43
CA ARG A 19 -17.30 2.54 -10.18
C ARG A 19 -17.48 1.10 -9.71
N ALA A 20 -18.70 0.56 -9.77
CA ALA A 20 -19.00 -0.82 -9.39
C ALA A 20 -18.30 -1.85 -10.32
N GLY A 21 -18.15 -1.53 -11.61
CA GLY A 21 -17.42 -2.37 -12.58
C GLY A 21 -15.93 -2.54 -12.24
N ILE A 22 -15.27 -1.47 -11.79
CA ILE A 22 -13.84 -1.50 -11.40
C ILE A 22 -13.61 -2.44 -10.20
N VAL A 23 -14.55 -2.48 -9.24
CA VAL A 23 -14.45 -3.29 -8.02
C VAL A 23 -14.55 -4.79 -8.31
N LYS A 24 -15.34 -5.18 -9.32
CA LYS A 24 -15.70 -6.57 -9.62
C LYS A 24 -14.57 -7.35 -10.29
N ASP A 25 -13.67 -6.68 -11.02
CA ASP A 25 -12.58 -7.32 -11.78
C ASP A 25 -11.19 -7.15 -11.17
N THR A 26 -11.09 -6.51 -10.00
CA THR A 26 -9.79 -6.33 -9.33
C THR A 26 -9.38 -7.61 -8.59
N ARG A 27 -8.97 -8.63 -9.36
CA ARG A 27 -8.30 -9.83 -8.84
C ARG A 27 -6.86 -9.46 -8.48
N TYR A 28 -6.69 -8.83 -7.32
CA TYR A 28 -5.41 -8.40 -6.79
C TYR A 28 -4.53 -9.63 -6.46
N PRO A 29 -3.47 -9.91 -7.24
CA PRO A 29 -2.68 -11.12 -7.06
C PRO A 29 -1.77 -10.99 -5.85
N LEU A 30 -1.57 -12.12 -5.15
CA LEU A 30 -0.78 -12.20 -3.92
C LEU A 30 0.69 -11.80 -4.15
N SER A 31 1.20 -11.90 -5.38
CA SER A 31 2.54 -11.43 -5.74
C SER A 31 2.77 -9.94 -5.49
N TRP A 32 1.74 -9.10 -5.67
CA TRP A 32 1.83 -7.67 -5.38
C TRP A 32 2.00 -7.40 -3.88
N ASP A 33 1.28 -8.13 -3.02
CA ASP A 33 1.46 -8.08 -1.58
C ASP A 33 2.88 -8.47 -1.19
N LEU A 34 3.40 -9.56 -1.75
CA LEU A 34 4.75 -10.06 -1.42
C LEU A 34 5.83 -9.07 -1.86
N GLY A 35 5.69 -8.45 -3.04
CA GLY A 35 6.62 -7.43 -3.52
C GLY A 35 6.60 -6.18 -2.64
N TYR A 36 5.41 -5.67 -2.32
CA TYR A 36 5.25 -4.54 -1.40
C TYR A 36 5.79 -4.86 0.00
N GLY A 37 5.46 -6.05 0.51
CA GLY A 37 5.95 -6.56 1.78
C GLY A 37 7.48 -6.65 1.81
N ALA A 38 8.11 -7.13 0.74
CA ALA A 38 9.57 -7.21 0.65
C ALA A 38 10.23 -5.83 0.69
N ILE A 39 9.66 -4.84 -0.01
CA ILE A 39 10.15 -3.45 0.00
C ILE A 39 10.02 -2.85 1.41
N CYS A 40 8.86 -2.99 2.05
CA CYS A 40 8.64 -2.48 3.41
C CYS A 40 9.50 -3.20 4.45
N GLY A 41 9.60 -4.53 4.37
CA GLY A 41 10.49 -5.32 5.20
C GLY A 41 11.95 -4.88 5.04
N ALA A 42 12.41 -4.65 3.81
CA ALA A 42 13.77 -4.17 3.54
C ALA A 42 14.01 -2.76 4.11
N LEU A 43 13.04 -1.86 3.98
CA LEU A 43 13.12 -0.52 4.60
C LEU A 43 13.28 -0.59 6.11
N VAL A 44 12.58 -1.51 6.76
CA VAL A 44 12.60 -1.69 8.21
C VAL A 44 13.87 -2.43 8.66
N GLY A 45 14.11 -3.64 8.14
CA GLY A 45 15.24 -4.48 8.52
C GLY A 45 16.59 -3.91 8.10
N GLY A 46 16.64 -3.18 6.99
CA GLY A 46 17.84 -2.51 6.50
C GLY A 46 18.41 -1.48 7.46
N GLN A 47 17.61 -0.92 8.37
CA GLN A 47 18.10 0.04 9.38
C GLN A 47 19.08 -0.59 10.39
N ALA A 48 19.02 -1.91 10.57
CA ALA A 48 19.94 -2.64 11.45
C ALA A 48 21.36 -2.77 10.85
N LEU A 49 21.52 -2.53 9.54
CA LEU A 49 22.78 -2.67 8.83
C LEU A 49 23.73 -1.49 9.07
N PRO A 50 25.05 -1.66 8.84
CA PRO A 50 25.99 -0.53 8.81
C PRO A 50 25.58 0.54 7.79
N THR A 51 25.97 1.80 8.03
CA THR A 51 25.45 2.99 7.31
C THR A 51 25.50 2.85 5.79
N LEU A 52 26.59 2.33 5.23
CA LEU A 52 26.73 2.15 3.79
C LEU A 52 25.67 1.20 3.24
N TRP A 53 25.51 0.04 3.88
CA TRP A 53 24.54 -0.98 3.47
C TRP A 53 23.10 -0.53 3.70
N ALA A 54 22.82 0.16 4.80
CA ALA A 54 21.50 0.75 5.05
C ALA A 54 21.12 1.77 3.95
N GLY A 55 22.08 2.60 3.53
CA GLY A 55 21.88 3.56 2.43
C GLY A 55 21.60 2.88 1.08
N LEU A 56 22.33 1.80 0.76
CA LEU A 56 22.07 1.02 -0.45
C LEU A 56 20.69 0.35 -0.42
N VAL A 57 20.33 -0.30 0.68
CA VAL A 57 19.01 -0.93 0.85
C VAL A 57 17.89 0.09 0.72
N LEU A 58 18.04 1.27 1.33
CA LEU A 58 17.09 2.37 1.17
C LEU A 58 16.95 2.80 -0.29
N ALA A 59 18.06 3.00 -1.00
CA ALA A 59 18.05 3.37 -2.41
C ALA A 59 17.33 2.31 -3.26
N PHE A 60 17.66 1.03 -3.08
CA PHE A 60 16.99 -0.07 -3.78
C PHE A 60 15.50 -0.18 -3.44
N ALA A 61 15.12 0.01 -2.17
CA ALA A 61 13.72 0.00 -1.76
C ALA A 61 12.92 1.16 -2.35
N MET A 62 13.52 2.35 -2.45
CA MET A 62 12.90 3.50 -3.12
C MET A 62 12.73 3.27 -4.62
N VAL A 63 13.75 2.73 -5.29
CA VAL A 63 13.64 2.33 -6.69
C VAL A 63 12.55 1.29 -6.87
N GLY A 64 12.53 0.25 -6.02
CA GLY A 64 11.50 -0.78 -6.01
C GLY A 64 10.10 -0.20 -5.87
N LEU A 65 9.90 0.72 -4.92
CA LEU A 65 8.61 1.38 -4.70
C LEU A 65 8.16 2.20 -5.92
N VAL A 66 9.08 2.97 -6.52
CA VAL A 66 8.78 3.77 -7.73
C VAL A 66 8.42 2.86 -8.90
N LEU A 67 9.14 1.75 -9.08
CA LEU A 67 8.84 0.75 -10.11
C LEU A 67 7.50 0.07 -9.85
N SER A 68 7.18 -0.30 -8.61
CA SER A 68 5.88 -0.86 -8.23
C SER A 68 4.74 0.12 -8.53
N ILE A 69 4.90 1.41 -8.21
CA ILE A 69 3.91 2.45 -8.52
C ILE A 69 3.72 2.58 -10.04
N ARG A 70 4.81 2.58 -10.82
CA ARG A 70 4.75 2.66 -12.28
C ARG A 70 4.07 1.45 -12.89
N ALA A 71 4.46 0.26 -12.47
CA ALA A 71 3.88 -0.98 -12.95
C ALA A 71 2.40 -1.11 -12.53
N TRP A 72 2.05 -0.69 -11.32
CA TRP A 72 0.65 -0.59 -10.88
C TRP A 72 -0.18 0.29 -11.81
N ARG A 73 0.28 1.51 -12.10
CA ARG A 73 -0.43 2.42 -13.01
C ARG A 73 -0.57 1.84 -14.41
N LYS A 74 0.43 1.09 -14.89
CA LYS A 74 0.42 0.45 -16.20
C LYS A 74 -0.56 -0.74 -16.25
N GLU A 75 -0.58 -1.60 -15.24
CA GLU A 75 -1.39 -2.82 -15.23
C GLU A 75 -2.84 -2.57 -14.84
N MET A 76 -3.07 -1.74 -13.82
CA MET A 76 -4.42 -1.54 -13.26
C MET A 76 -5.19 -0.44 -13.98
N GLY A 77 -4.52 0.47 -14.71
CA GLY A 77 -5.17 1.55 -15.46
C GLY A 77 -5.85 2.64 -14.61
N TYR A 78 -5.91 2.47 -13.29
CA TYR A 78 -6.41 3.46 -12.34
C TYR A 78 -5.39 3.72 -11.22
N TRP A 79 -5.37 4.98 -10.75
CA TRP A 79 -4.62 5.38 -9.56
C TRP A 79 -5.61 5.62 -8.43
N VAL A 80 -5.48 4.85 -7.34
CA VAL A 80 -6.23 5.15 -6.12
C VAL A 80 -5.59 6.38 -5.49
N ASN A 81 -6.24 7.53 -5.64
CA ASN A 81 -5.80 8.75 -4.97
C ASN A 81 -6.03 8.57 -3.46
N GLY A 82 -4.97 8.69 -2.65
CA GLY A 82 -4.98 8.36 -1.21
C GLY A 82 -5.95 9.17 -0.34
N TYR A 83 -6.63 10.16 -0.93
CA TYR A 83 -7.62 11.03 -0.27
C TYR A 83 -9.06 10.50 -0.35
N SER A 84 -9.35 9.54 -1.22
CA SER A 84 -10.73 9.11 -1.50
C SER A 84 -11.39 8.14 -0.50
N PRO A 85 -10.70 7.45 0.42
CA PRO A 85 -11.38 6.64 1.44
C PRO A 85 -11.16 7.17 2.86
N ARG A 86 -12.26 7.59 3.51
CA ARG A 86 -12.27 8.23 4.82
C ARG A 86 -11.90 7.26 5.96
N ARG A 87 -12.13 5.95 5.82
CA ARG A 87 -11.72 4.94 6.83
C ARG A 87 -10.41 4.24 6.48
N ALA A 88 -10.14 3.93 5.21
CA ALA A 88 -8.91 3.26 4.79
C ALA A 88 -7.65 4.10 5.07
N ARG A 89 -7.76 5.43 5.10
CA ARG A 89 -6.66 6.31 5.55
C ARG A 89 -6.18 5.98 6.97
N TRP A 90 -7.07 5.57 7.88
CA TRP A 90 -6.67 5.22 9.24
C TRP A 90 -5.93 3.90 9.29
N VAL A 91 -6.25 2.95 8.40
CA VAL A 91 -5.47 1.72 8.24
C VAL A 91 -4.08 2.04 7.70
N ALA A 92 -3.96 2.95 6.73
CA ALA A 92 -2.67 3.38 6.20
C ALA A 92 -1.83 4.10 7.27
N ILE A 93 -2.44 5.01 8.05
CA ILE A 93 -1.76 5.68 9.17
C ILE A 93 -1.31 4.67 10.22
N GLY A 94 -2.19 3.74 10.61
CA GLY A 94 -1.85 2.68 11.56
C GLY A 94 -0.67 1.83 11.09
N LEU A 95 -0.69 1.43 9.81
CA LEU A 95 0.43 0.71 9.20
C LEU A 95 1.72 1.54 9.20
N ALA A 96 1.66 2.82 8.84
CA ALA A 96 2.81 3.71 8.87
C ALA A 96 3.42 3.82 10.28
N VAL A 97 2.58 3.98 11.31
CA VAL A 97 3.02 4.00 12.72
C VAL A 97 3.73 2.71 13.09
N VAL A 98 3.18 1.55 12.71
CA VAL A 98 3.80 0.25 12.97
C VAL A 98 5.16 0.13 12.29
N LEU A 99 5.26 0.51 11.01
CA LEU A 99 6.54 0.44 10.28
C LEU A 99 7.59 1.39 10.87
N ILE A 100 7.21 2.61 11.26
CA ILE A 100 8.09 3.57 11.93
C ILE A 100 8.58 3.03 13.27
N ALA A 101 7.68 2.44 14.07
CA ALA A 101 8.05 1.82 15.34
C ALA A 101 9.06 0.68 15.13
N LEU A 102 8.84 -0.18 14.13
CA LEU A 102 9.77 -1.26 13.78
C LEU A 102 11.12 -0.73 13.26
N MET A 103 11.15 0.39 12.54
CA MET A 103 12.42 1.05 12.18
C MET A 103 13.17 1.51 13.43
N GLY A 104 12.48 2.07 14.43
CA GLY A 104 13.07 2.41 15.73
C GLY A 104 13.67 1.19 16.44
N VAL A 105 12.94 0.06 16.47
CA VAL A 105 13.44 -1.21 17.02
C VAL A 105 14.68 -1.71 16.26
N SER A 106 14.67 -1.58 14.93
CA SER A 106 15.79 -1.99 14.06
C SER A 106 17.05 -1.15 14.33
N LEU A 107 16.89 0.16 14.56
CA LEU A 107 17.98 1.05 14.98
C LEU A 107 18.48 0.72 16.39
N TRP A 108 17.60 0.34 17.31
CA TRP A 108 17.99 -0.12 18.64
C TRP A 108 18.81 -1.42 18.59
N PHE A 109 18.43 -2.39 17.73
CA PHE A 109 19.26 -3.57 17.51
C PHE A 109 20.65 -3.23 17.00
N ARG A 110 20.74 -2.27 16.06
CA ARG A 110 22.02 -1.78 15.56
C ARG A 110 22.90 -1.17 16.65
N SER A 111 22.34 -0.32 17.51
CA SER A 111 23.11 0.33 18.57
C SER A 111 23.62 -0.66 19.63
N ASN A 112 22.97 -1.82 19.78
CA ASN A 112 23.38 -2.90 20.68
C ASN A 112 24.27 -3.95 20.00
N GLY A 113 24.67 -3.77 18.72
CA GLY A 113 25.49 -4.72 17.98
C GLY A 113 24.77 -6.03 17.61
N LEU A 114 23.45 -6.09 17.71
CA LEU A 114 22.63 -7.27 17.43
C LEU A 114 22.27 -7.33 15.95
N HIS A 115 23.22 -7.75 15.11
CA HIS A 115 23.07 -7.75 13.65
C HIS A 115 21.94 -8.66 13.12
N TRP A 116 21.55 -9.70 13.86
CA TRP A 116 20.42 -10.56 13.52
C TRP A 116 19.06 -9.88 13.73
N GLY A 117 19.00 -8.81 14.53
CA GLY A 117 17.77 -8.06 14.79
C GLY A 117 17.14 -7.49 13.53
N GLY A 118 17.96 -7.18 12.51
CA GLY A 118 17.49 -6.74 11.20
C GLY A 118 16.64 -7.77 10.46
N LEU A 119 16.94 -9.07 10.62
CA LEU A 119 16.14 -10.14 9.99
C LEU A 119 14.75 -10.25 10.63
N ILE A 120 14.67 -10.04 11.94
CA ILE A 120 13.40 -10.07 12.66
C ILE A 120 12.55 -8.86 12.29
N THR A 121 13.13 -7.66 12.32
CA THR A 121 12.38 -6.45 11.97
C THR A 121 12.03 -6.43 10.49
N PHE A 122 12.85 -7.04 9.61
CA PHE A 122 12.48 -7.35 8.22
C PHE A 122 11.22 -8.23 8.15
N ALA A 123 11.22 -9.38 8.81
CA ALA A 123 10.12 -10.33 8.76
C ALA A 123 8.83 -9.72 9.34
N LEU A 124 8.93 -8.99 10.45
CA LEU A 124 7.80 -8.29 11.05
C LEU A 124 7.28 -7.16 10.15
N GLY A 125 8.17 -6.36 9.56
CA GLY A 125 7.79 -5.29 8.63
C GLY A 125 7.13 -5.85 7.36
N PHE A 126 7.64 -6.96 6.84
CA PHE A 126 7.06 -7.69 5.72
C PHE A 126 5.63 -8.15 6.02
N VAL A 127 5.44 -8.86 7.14
CA VAL A 127 4.11 -9.37 7.52
C VAL A 127 3.15 -8.22 7.78
N ALA A 128 3.60 -7.17 8.48
CA ALA A 128 2.78 -5.99 8.74
C ALA A 128 2.33 -5.31 7.44
N ALA A 129 3.23 -5.17 6.46
CA ALA A 129 2.91 -4.57 5.16
C ALA A 129 1.94 -5.41 4.34
N VAL A 130 2.10 -6.74 4.30
CA VAL A 130 1.17 -7.65 3.62
C VAL A 130 -0.21 -7.61 4.28
N VAL A 131 -0.28 -7.76 5.60
CA VAL A 131 -1.55 -7.77 6.35
C VAL A 131 -2.22 -6.40 6.28
N GLY A 132 -1.45 -5.33 6.48
CA GLY A 132 -1.93 -3.96 6.42
C GLY A 132 -2.42 -3.55 5.04
N GLY A 133 -1.70 -3.92 3.98
CA GLY A 133 -2.12 -3.71 2.59
C GLY A 133 -3.43 -4.42 2.27
N ARG A 134 -3.59 -5.68 2.71
CA ARG A 134 -4.85 -6.40 2.55
C ARG A 134 -6.00 -5.81 3.36
N LEU A 135 -5.75 -5.42 4.62
CA LEU A 135 -6.76 -4.79 5.45
C LEU A 135 -7.21 -3.47 4.83
N TRP A 136 -6.26 -2.67 4.35
CA TRP A 136 -6.53 -1.42 3.64
C TRP A 136 -7.39 -1.66 2.40
N MET A 137 -7.05 -2.65 1.58
CA MET A 137 -7.82 -2.96 0.37
C MET A 137 -9.21 -3.51 0.70
N ARG A 138 -9.38 -4.27 1.79
CA ARG A 138 -10.69 -4.70 2.28
C ARG A 138 -11.54 -3.52 2.73
N THR A 139 -10.96 -2.60 3.51
CA THR A 139 -11.67 -1.37 3.94
C THR A 139 -12.03 -0.48 2.76
N TRP A 140 -11.13 -0.37 1.78
CA TRP A 140 -11.37 0.41 0.57
C TRP A 140 -12.51 -0.17 -0.27
N LYS A 141 -12.54 -1.49 -0.48
CA LYS A 141 -13.63 -2.16 -1.19
C LYS A 141 -14.96 -2.04 -0.43
N ALA A 142 -14.95 -2.09 0.90
CA ALA A 142 -16.14 -1.89 1.72
C ALA A 142 -16.68 -0.45 1.61
N GLU A 143 -15.81 0.56 1.67
CA GLU A 143 -16.21 1.96 1.51
C GLU A 143 -16.80 2.23 0.12
N LEU A 144 -16.20 1.68 -0.94
CA LEU A 144 -16.76 1.83 -2.29
C LEU A 144 -18.13 1.16 -2.46
N ALA A 145 -18.40 0.08 -1.72
CA ALA A 145 -19.71 -0.55 -1.72
C ALA A 145 -20.76 0.25 -0.94
N GLU A 146 -20.36 0.90 0.18
CA GLU A 146 -21.22 1.79 0.96
C GLU A 146 -21.58 3.08 0.20
N GLU A 147 -20.63 3.67 -0.53
CA GLU A 147 -20.86 4.89 -1.33
C GLU A 147 -21.67 4.66 -2.62
N GLY A 148 -21.78 3.42 -3.08
CA GLY A 148 -22.53 3.05 -4.28
C GLY A 148 -24.01 2.70 -4.03
N GLN A 149 -24.45 2.69 -2.77
CA GLN A 149 -25.84 2.49 -2.34
C GLN A 149 -26.53 3.83 -2.07
#